data_AF-A0A9W4X0K7-F1
#
_entry.id   AF-A0A9W4X0K7-F1
#
_cell.length_a   1.000
_cell.length_b   1.000
_cell.length_c   1.000
_cell.angle_alpha   90.00
_cell.angle_beta   90.00
_cell.angle_gamma   90.00
#
_symmetry.space_group_name_H-M   'P 1'
#
loop_
_entity.id
_entity.type
_entity.pdbx_description
1 polymer ?
#
loop_
_entity_poly.entity_id
_entity_poly.type
_entity_poly.pdbx_seq_one_letter_code
_entity_poly.pdbx_strand_id
1 'polypeptide(L)' 'MAEMVWTFDATEDLINLHNDYHEEFKNALNTGHAAIWNGIATEINNHHPAQITGRQCQVKWATLVYSYENSRRIR' A
#
# COMPACT_ATOMS: atom_id res chain seq x y z
N MET A 1 4.66 7.35 -19.67
CA MET A 1 5.07 7.04 -18.28
C MET A 1 4.86 5.55 -18.10
N ALA A 2 5.91 4.80 -17.75
CA ALA A 2 5.79 3.35 -17.59
C ALA A 2 4.81 3.04 -16.44
N GLU A 3 3.75 2.31 -16.75
CA GLU A 3 2.81 1.83 -15.74
C GLU A 3 3.53 0.72 -14.98
N MET A 4 3.83 0.99 -13.71
CA MET A 4 4.52 0.03 -12.87
C MET A 4 3.59 -1.15 -12.57
N VAL A 5 3.99 -2.33 -13.02
CA VAL A 5 3.26 -3.57 -12.73
C VAL A 5 3.59 -4.00 -11.32
N TRP A 6 2.59 -3.99 -10.44
CA TRP A 6 2.71 -4.58 -9.10
C TRP A 6 2.86 -6.10 -9.23
N THR A 7 4.00 -6.64 -8.80
CA THR A 7 4.19 -8.09 -8.68
C THR A 7 3.36 -8.63 -7.52
N PHE A 8 3.18 -9.95 -7.48
CA PHE A 8 2.51 -10.62 -6.37
C PHE A 8 3.25 -10.32 -5.05
N ASP A 9 4.56 -10.55 -5.02
CA ASP A 9 5.40 -10.36 -3.82
C ASP A 9 5.36 -8.90 -3.32
N ALA A 10 5.45 -7.90 -4.21
CA ALA A 10 5.36 -6.50 -3.81
C ALA A 10 3.95 -6.13 -3.30
N THR A 11 2.91 -6.81 -3.80
CA THR A 11 1.54 -6.62 -3.31
C THR A 11 1.34 -7.26 -1.93
N GLU A 12 1.93 -8.44 -1.71
CA GLU A 12 1.93 -9.11 -0.40
C GLU A 12 2.67 -8.28 0.65
N ASP A 13 3.85 -7.76 0.31
CA ASP A 13 4.62 -6.86 1.18
C ASP A 13 3.83 -5.60 1.53
N LEU A 14 3.13 -4.98 0.56
CA LEU A 14 2.26 -3.83 0.83
C LEU A 14 1.19 -4.16 1.88
N ILE A 15 0.57 -5.34 1.79
CA ILE A 15 -0.48 -5.75 2.73
C ILE A 15 0.11 -5.97 4.13
N ASN A 16 1.25 -6.66 4.21
CA ASN A 16 1.92 -6.94 5.48
C ASN A 16 2.37 -5.64 6.16
N LEU A 17 3.09 -4.78 5.43
CA LEU A 17 3.54 -3.49 5.95
C LEU A 17 2.36 -2.60 6.35
N HIS A 18 1.27 -2.57 5.58
CA HIS A 18 0.09 -1.80 5.99
C HIS A 18 -0.50 -2.30 7.32
N ASN A 19 -0.50 -3.61 7.56
CA ASN A 19 -0.95 -4.19 8.82
C ASN A 19 0.01 -3.85 9.98
N ASP A 20 1.33 -3.87 9.73
CA ASP A 20 2.33 -3.52 10.73
C ASP A 20 2.24 -2.04 11.14
N TYR A 21 2.02 -1.16 10.17
CA TYR A 21 1.83 0.28 10.36
C TYR A 21 0.39 0.66 10.76
N HIS A 22 -0.50 -0.30 11.03
CA HIS A 22 -1.93 -0.04 11.32
C HIS A 22 -2.13 0.90 12.51
N GLU A 23 -1.36 0.72 13.57
CA GLU A 23 -1.44 1.60 14.75
C GLU A 23 -0.91 3.01 14.44
N GLU A 24 0.08 3.15 13.56
CA GLU A 24 0.54 4.46 13.12
C GLU A 24 -0.53 5.19 12.30
N PHE A 25 -1.23 4.47 11.42
CA PHE A 25 -2.35 5.03 10.66
C PHE A 25 -3.49 5.48 11.59
N LYS A 26 -3.80 4.74 12.65
CA LYS A 26 -4.82 5.11 13.63
C LYS A 26 -4.45 6.36 14.44
N ASN A 27 -3.18 6.47 14.83
CA ASN A 27 -2.71 7.54 15.70
C ASN A 27 -2.35 8.82 14.92
N ALA A 28 -2.08 8.71 13.62
CA ALA A 28 -1.80 9.85 12.76
C ALA A 28 -3.06 10.60 12.34
N LEU A 29 -2.97 11.93 12.35
CA LEU A 29 -3.92 12.77 11.61
C LEU A 29 -3.83 12.48 10.12
N ASN A 30 -4.90 12.75 9.35
CA ASN A 30 -4.94 12.53 7.90
C ASN A 30 -3.75 13.15 7.13
N THR A 31 -3.16 14.24 7.64
CA THR A 31 -1.97 14.87 7.08
C THR A 31 -0.68 14.06 7.26
N GLY A 32 -0.62 13.19 8.27
CA GLY A 32 0.51 12.30 8.57
C GLY A 32 0.50 11.00 7.76
N HIS A 33 -0.64 10.60 7.19
CA HIS A 33 -0.73 9.37 6.40
C HIS A 33 0.19 9.36 5.19
N ALA A 34 0.44 10.52 4.57
CA ALA A 34 1.39 10.63 3.46
C ALA A 34 2.81 10.21 3.85
N ALA A 35 3.23 10.54 5.09
CA ALA A 35 4.55 10.14 5.58
C ALA A 35 4.63 8.64 5.82
N ILE A 36 3.58 8.03 6.38
CA ILE A 36 3.48 6.59 6.60
C ILE A 36 3.54 5.85 5.26
N TRP A 37 2.77 6.30 4.26
CA TRP A 37 2.82 5.72 2.92
C TRP A 37 4.20 5.81 2.26
N ASN A 38 4.93 6.91 2.47
CA ASN A 38 6.30 7.04 1.98
C ASN A 38 7.27 6.08 2.72
N GLY A 39 7.06 5.86 4.01
CA GLY A 39 7.79 4.84 4.78
C GLY A 39 7.58 3.45 4.18
N ILE A 40 6.32 3.05 4.01
CA ILE A 40 5.96 1.77 3.38
C ILE A 40 6.58 1.62 1.99
N ALA A 41 6.51 2.66 1.16
CA ALA A 41 7.11 2.63 -0.18
C ALA A 41 8.64 2.45 -0.14
N THR A 42 9.30 3.06 0.86
CA THR A 42 10.74 2.90 1.07
C THR A 42 11.08 1.46 1.42
N GLU A 43 10.34 0.84 2.34
CA GLU A 43 10.54 -0.57 2.72
C GLU A 43 10.31 -1.52 1.54
N ILE A 44 9.25 -1.33 0.75
CA ILE A 44 8.99 -2.16 -0.45
C ILE A 44 10.14 -2.02 -1.46
N ASN A 45 10.63 -0.80 -1.70
CA ASN A 45 11.73 -0.57 -2.64
C ASN A 45 13.08 -1.10 -2.13
N ASN A 46 13.22 -1.37 -0.83
CA ASN A 46 14.42 -2.02 -0.28
C ASN A 46 14.40 -3.54 -0.56
N HIS A 47 13.22 -4.15 -0.61
CA HIS A 47 13.05 -5.59 -0.85
C HIS A 47 12.88 -5.95 -2.33
N HIS A 48 12.35 -5.02 -3.13
CA HIS A 48 12.04 -5.23 -4.54
C HIS A 48 12.81 -4.24 -5.40
N PRO A 49 13.19 -4.57 -6.65
CA PRO A 49 13.75 -3.63 -7.62
C PRO A 49 12.67 -2.66 -8.15
N ALA A 50 11.89 -2.11 -7.24
CA ALA A 50 10.74 -1.27 -7.44
C ALA A 50 11.13 0.19 -7.19
N GLN A 51 10.50 1.12 -7.91
CA GLN A 51 10.53 2.56 -7.65
C GLN A 51 9.12 3.04 -7.31
N ILE A 52 8.51 2.38 -6.32
CA ILE A 52 7.16 2.70 -5.84
C ILE A 52 7.22 3.97 -4.99
N THR A 53 6.25 4.84 -5.20
CA THR A 53 6.02 6.04 -4.37
C THR A 53 4.95 5.78 -3.33
N GLY A 54 4.94 6.53 -2.22
CA GLY A 54 3.88 6.41 -1.21
C GLY A 54 2.48 6.64 -1.80
N ARG A 55 2.35 7.53 -2.80
CA ARG A 55 1.09 7.71 -3.52
C ARG A 55 0.65 6.45 -4.28
N GLN A 56 1.58 5.72 -4.89
CA GLN A 56 1.27 4.46 -5.56
C GLN A 56 0.85 3.38 -4.56
N CYS A 57 1.49 3.29 -3.39
CA CYS A 57 1.06 2.40 -2.29
C CYS A 57 -0.39 2.70 -1.87
N GLN A 58 -0.70 3.99 -1.64
CA GLN A 58 -2.05 4.43 -1.25
C GLN A 58 -3.10 4.03 -2.29
N VAL A 59 -2.85 4.31 -3.57
CA VAL A 59 -3.77 3.98 -4.67
C VAL A 59 -3.97 2.47 -4.77
N LYS A 60 -2.88 1.70 -4.71
CA LYS A 60 -2.94 0.24 -4.77
C LYS A 60 -3.74 -0.34 -3.61
N TRP A 61 -3.50 0.14 -2.39
CA TRP A 61 -4.26 -0.28 -1.21
C TRP A 61 -5.75 0.00 -1.35
N ALA A 62 -6.13 1.20 -1.80
CA ALA A 62 -7.53 1.53 -2.05
C ALA A 62 -8.17 0.60 -3.08
N THR A 63 -7.45 0.24 -4.15
CA THR A 63 -7.91 -0.76 -5.13
C THR A 63 -8.11 -2.14 -4.50
N LEU A 64 -7.16 -2.60 -3.66
CA LEU A 64 -7.27 -3.89 -2.98
C LEU A 64 -8.50 -3.96 -2.06
N VAL A 65 -8.72 -2.92 -1.25
CA VAL A 65 -9.89 -2.83 -0.37
C VAL A 65 -11.18 -2.85 -1.18
N TYR A 66 -11.27 -2.02 -2.23
CA TYR A 66 -12.46 -1.97 -3.09
C TYR A 66 -12.75 -3.32 -3.76
N SER A 67 -11.72 -3.98 -4.31
CA SER A 67 -11.87 -5.31 -4.91
C SER A 67 -12.33 -6.35 -3.91
N TYR A 68 -11.77 -6.34 -2.69
CA TYR A 68 -12.17 -7.26 -1.62
C TYR A 68 -13.62 -7.05 -1.19
N GLU A 69 -14.03 -5.80 -0.96
CA GLU A 69 -15.41 -5.46 -0.61
C GLU A 69 -16.40 -5.85 -1.71
N ASN A 70 -16.05 -5.59 -2.97
CA ASN A 70 -16.87 -5.96 -4.11
C ASN A 70 -17.02 -7.49 -4.24
N SER A 71 -15.93 -8.25 -4.08
CA SER A 71 -15.97 -9.72 -4.06
C SER A 71 -16.80 -10.26 -2.90
N ARG A 72 -16.77 -9.61 -1.73
CA ARG A 72 -17.62 -9.98 -0.59
C ARG A 72 -19.10 -9.69 -0.82
N ARG A 73 -19.44 -8.64 -1.57
CA ARG A 73 -20.82 -8.23 -1.85
C ARG A 73 -21.51 -9.11 -2.88
N ILE A 74 -20.75 -9.64 -3.84
CA ILE A 74 -21.27 -10.49 -4.92
C ILE A 74 -21.46 -11.96 -4.45
N ARG A 75 -20.94 -12.32 -3.27
CA ARG A 75 -21.00 -13.66 -2.70
C ARG A 75 -22.12 -13.79 -1.67
#